data_AF-A0A090KPI1-F1
#
_entry.id   AF-A0A090KPI1-F1
#
_cell.length_a   1.000
_cell.length_b   1.000
_cell.length_c   1.000
_cell.angle_alpha   90.00
_cell.angle_beta   90.00
_cell.angle_gamma   90.00
#
_symmetry.space_group_name_H-M   'P 1'
#
loop_
_entity.id
_entity.type
_entity.pdbx_description
1 polymer ?
#
loop_
_entity_poly.entity_id
_entity_poly.type
_entity_poly.pdbx_seq_one_letter_code
_entity_poly.pdbx_strand_id
1 'polypeptide(L)' 'KATLSGAKLSYATLSDANLSGANLSDADLSNAYLSNAKLDEAYLQGIDLRDTEGLTESQLKKAKTDKRTLLPANLPP' A
#
# COMPACT_ATOMS: atom_id res chain seq x y z
N LYS A 1 -2.74 15.93 0.17
CA LYS A 1 -2.82 14.48 -0.15
C LYS A 1 -1.92 14.23 -1.35
N ALA A 2 -1.05 13.23 -1.30
CA ALA A 2 -0.22 12.88 -2.44
C ALA A 2 -1.06 12.16 -3.51
N THR A 3 -0.81 12.46 -4.79
CA THR A 3 -1.44 11.77 -5.92
C THR A 3 -0.35 10.94 -6.60
N LEU A 4 -0.41 9.63 -6.40
CA LEU A 4 0.56 8.62 -6.84
C LEU A 4 -0.15 7.49 -7.62
N SER A 5 -1.37 7.73 -8.11
CA SER A 5 -2.12 6.73 -8.88
C SER A 5 -1.34 6.38 -10.15
N GLY A 6 -1.19 5.08 -10.41
CA GLY A 6 -0.39 4.56 -11.53
C GLY A 6 1.12 4.82 -11.41
N ALA A 7 1.61 5.31 -10.27
CA ALA A 7 3.04 5.55 -10.09
C ALA A 7 3.83 4.24 -10.10
N LYS A 8 5.05 4.30 -10.64
CA LYS A 8 6.02 3.20 -10.58
C LYS A 8 6.85 3.35 -9.31
N LEU A 9 6.48 2.61 -8.27
CA LEU A 9 7.11 2.62 -6.94
C LEU A 9 7.67 1.24 -6.59
N SER A 10 7.90 0.37 -7.58
CA SER A 10 8.53 -0.91 -7.37
C SER A 10 9.93 -0.73 -6.75
N TYR A 11 10.24 -1.57 -5.76
CA TYR A 11 11.45 -1.48 -4.94
C TYR A 11 11.63 -0.17 -4.14
N ALA A 12 10.62 0.69 -4.06
CA ALA A 12 10.74 1.95 -3.33
C ALA A 12 10.86 1.72 -1.82
N THR A 13 11.75 2.48 -1.17
CA THR A 13 11.80 2.56 0.29
C THR A 13 10.77 3.58 0.76
N LEU A 14 9.63 3.09 1.26
CA LEU A 14 8.53 3.88 1.82
C LEU A 14 8.37 3.66 3.32
N SER A 15 9.39 3.09 3.97
CA SER A 15 9.40 2.87 5.41
C SER A 15 9.23 4.19 6.15
N ASP A 16 8.40 4.17 7.20
CA ASP A 16 8.03 5.34 8.02
C ASP A 16 7.35 6.49 7.25
N ALA A 17 7.04 6.32 5.95
CA ALA A 17 6.43 7.34 5.14
C ALA A 17 5.01 7.66 5.61
N ASN A 18 4.64 8.95 5.61
CA ASN A 18 3.27 9.37 5.82
C ASN A 18 2.51 9.40 4.49
N LEU A 19 1.79 8.31 4.21
CA LEU A 19 0.94 8.15 3.03
C LEU A 19 -0.55 8.29 3.39
N SER A 20 -0.87 8.84 4.56
CA SER A 20 -2.25 9.00 5.00
C SER A 20 -3.06 9.84 4.00
N GLY A 21 -4.17 9.29 3.52
CA GLY A 21 -5.02 9.91 2.51
C GLY A 21 -4.41 10.01 1.11
N ALA A 22 -3.25 9.41 0.84
CA ALA A 22 -2.67 9.39 -0.50
C ALA A 22 -3.52 8.58 -1.48
N ASN A 23 -3.57 9.01 -2.73
CA ASN A 23 -4.13 8.21 -3.81
C ASN A 23 -3.02 7.37 -4.43
N LEU A 24 -3.01 6.07 -4.16
CA LEU A 24 -2.06 5.08 -4.71
C LEU A 24 -2.77 4.12 -5.67
N SER A 25 -4.02 4.36 -6.05
CA SER A 25 -4.80 3.43 -6.87
C SER A 25 -4.05 3.05 -8.15
N ASP A 26 -4.02 1.75 -8.43
CA ASP A 26 -3.33 1.14 -9.57
C ASP A 26 -1.80 1.45 -9.64
N ALA A 27 -1.17 1.90 -8.55
CA ALA A 27 0.28 2.05 -8.47
C ALA A 27 0.99 0.68 -8.42
N ASP A 28 2.21 0.63 -8.97
CA ASP A 28 3.10 -0.52 -8.84
C ASP A 28 3.90 -0.38 -7.54
N LEU A 29 3.59 -1.21 -6.54
CA LEU A 29 4.30 -1.32 -5.26
C LEU A 29 5.06 -2.65 -5.12
N SER A 30 5.28 -3.40 -6.21
CA SER A 30 5.98 -4.68 -6.13
C SER A 30 7.37 -4.52 -5.50
N ASN A 31 7.68 -5.33 -4.47
CA ASN A 31 8.93 -5.27 -3.71
C ASN A 31 9.18 -3.96 -2.94
N ALA A 32 8.15 -3.12 -2.72
CA ALA A 32 8.30 -1.91 -1.93
C ALA A 32 8.40 -2.22 -0.42
N TYR A 33 9.21 -1.43 0.30
CA TYR A 33 9.37 -1.52 1.75
C TYR A 33 8.39 -0.58 2.46
N LEU A 34 7.40 -1.13 3.17
CA LEU A 34 6.30 -0.40 3.80
C LEU A 34 6.30 -0.47 5.34
N SER A 35 7.39 -0.93 5.95
CA SER A 35 7.57 -0.95 7.42
C SER A 35 7.17 0.39 8.04
N ASN A 36 6.21 0.38 8.98
CA ASN A 36 5.69 1.55 9.71
C ASN A 36 5.06 2.67 8.85
N ALA A 37 4.85 2.48 7.54
CA ALA A 37 4.19 3.46 6.70
C ALA A 37 2.76 3.74 7.19
N LYS A 38 2.37 5.02 7.26
CA LYS A 38 1.01 5.42 7.64
C LYS A 38 0.11 5.39 6.41
N LEU A 39 -0.84 4.45 6.39
CA LEU A 39 -1.78 4.24 5.27
C LEU A 39 -3.23 4.59 5.65
N ASP A 40 -3.44 5.31 6.77
CA ASP A 40 -4.79 5.74 7.18
C ASP A 40 -5.51 6.47 6.03
N GLU A 41 -6.68 5.98 5.63
CA GLU A 41 -7.50 6.55 4.56
C GLU A 41 -6.82 6.62 3.18
N ALA A 42 -5.72 5.89 2.95
CA ALA A 42 -5.07 5.79 1.65
C ALA A 42 -5.91 4.97 0.66
N TYR A 43 -5.88 5.33 -0.62
CA TYR A 43 -6.60 4.61 -1.68
C TYR A 43 -5.68 3.58 -2.32
N LEU A 44 -5.94 2.28 -2.08
CA LEU A 44 -5.10 1.13 -2.49
C LEU A 44 -5.82 0.19 -3.48
N GLN A 45 -6.86 0.67 -4.14
CA GLN A 45 -7.63 -0.13 -5.09
C GLN A 45 -6.76 -0.56 -6.28
N GLY A 46 -6.89 -1.81 -6.70
CA GLY A 46 -6.16 -2.36 -7.85
C GLY A 46 -4.65 -2.56 -7.66
N ILE A 47 -4.12 -2.36 -6.45
CA ILE A 47 -2.70 -2.59 -6.15
C ILE A 47 -2.45 -4.08 -5.85
N ASP A 48 -1.31 -4.60 -6.31
CA ASP A 48 -0.74 -5.85 -5.84
C ASP A 48 0.23 -5.60 -4.68
N LEU A 49 -0.15 -6.00 -3.47
CA LEU A 49 0.67 -5.88 -2.27
C LEU A 49 1.39 -7.18 -1.91
N ARG A 50 1.19 -8.28 -2.66
CA ARG A 50 1.69 -9.61 -2.28
C ARG A 50 3.19 -9.68 -2.06
N ASP A 51 3.93 -8.90 -2.85
CA ASP A 51 5.39 -8.84 -2.80
C ASP A 51 5.90 -7.61 -2.02
N THR A 52 5.06 -6.94 -1.22
CA THR A 52 5.51 -5.85 -0.36
C THR A 52 6.13 -6.37 0.93
N GLU A 53 7.10 -5.64 1.47
CA GLU A 53 7.78 -5.99 2.71
C GLU A 53 7.39 -5.05 3.86
N GLY A 54 7.30 -5.61 5.07
CA GLY A 54 7.07 -4.83 6.30
C GLY A 54 5.65 -4.32 6.50
N LEU A 55 4.70 -4.71 5.64
CA LEU A 55 3.29 -4.38 5.79
C LEU A 55 2.65 -5.21 6.90
N THR A 56 1.83 -4.56 7.73
CA THR A 56 1.04 -5.23 8.78
C THR A 56 -0.45 -5.01 8.58
N GLU A 57 -1.27 -5.88 9.18
CA GLU A 57 -2.74 -5.76 9.16
C GLU A 57 -3.20 -4.40 9.72
N SER A 58 -2.53 -3.94 10.78
CA SER A 58 -2.85 -2.67 11.42
C SER A 58 -2.71 -1.46 10.49
N GLN A 59 -1.75 -1.48 9.57
CA GLN A 59 -1.55 -0.41 8.58
C GLN A 59 -2.68 -0.39 7.54
N LEU A 60 -3.25 -1.55 7.22
CA LEU A 60 -4.34 -1.67 6.24
C LEU A 60 -5.73 -1.41 6.82
N LYS A 61 -5.91 -1.48 8.14
CA LYS A 61 -7.21 -1.39 8.81
C LYS A 61 -8.09 -0.20 8.39
N LYS A 62 -7.49 0.94 8.05
CA LYS A 62 -8.20 2.14 7.57
C LYS A 62 -7.93 2.50 6.11
N ALA A 63 -7.11 1.71 5.43
CA ALA A 63 -6.89 1.89 4.01
C ALA A 63 -8.16 1.52 3.23
N LYS A 64 -8.34 2.14 2.08
CA LYS A 64 -9.45 1.85 1.17
C LYS A 64 -8.96 0.84 0.14
N THR A 65 -9.32 -0.42 0.34
CA THR A 65 -9.07 -1.53 -0.60
C THR A 65 -10.35 -1.89 -1.35
N ASP A 66 -10.22 -2.64 -2.45
CA ASP A 66 -11.36 -3.23 -3.15
C ASP A 66 -11.08 -4.69 -3.53
N LYS A 67 -12.02 -5.32 -4.23
CA LYS A 67 -11.89 -6.71 -4.73
C LYS A 67 -10.71 -6.94 -5.68
N ARG A 68 -10.06 -5.89 -6.18
CA ARG A 68 -8.90 -5.97 -7.07
C ARG A 68 -7.58 -5.85 -6.29
N THR A 69 -7.61 -5.32 -5.07
CA THR A 69 -6.43 -5.26 -4.21
C THR A 69 -5.99 -6.68 -3.84
N LEU A 70 -4.75 -7.04 -4.14
CA LEU A 70 -4.18 -8.34 -3.79
C LEU A 70 -3.36 -8.18 -2.51
N LEU A 71 -3.78 -8.84 -1.43
CA LEU A 71 -3.12 -8.74 -0.12
C LEU A 71 -1.99 -9.78 0.03
N PRO A 72 -0.94 -9.47 0.83
CA PRO A 72 0.07 -10.45 1.22
C PRO A 72 -0.55 -11.71 1.85
N ALA A 73 0.01 -12.88 1.51
CA ALA A 73 -0.50 -14.16 2.00
C ALA A 73 -0.36 -14.34 3.53
N ASN A 74 0.52 -13.56 4.16
CA ASN A 74 0.73 -13.52 5.61
C ASN A 74 -0.21 -12.54 6.34
N LEU A 75 -1.09 -11.84 5.62
CA LEU A 75 -2.11 -10.97 6.18
C LEU A 75 -3.49 -11.60 5.96
N PRO A 76 -4.34 -11.69 7.00
CA PRO A 76 -5.70 -12.18 6.83
C PRO A 76 -6.48 -11.26 5.87
N PRO A 77 -7.45 -11.80 5.11
CA PRO A 77 -8.28 -11.03 4.19
C PRO A 77 -9.15 -9.99 4.90
#